data_AF-A0A0F9CEB5-F1
#
_entry.id   AF-A0A0F9CEB5-F1
#
_cell.length_a   1.000
_cell.length_b   1.000
_cell.length_c   1.000
_cell.angle_alpha   90.00
_cell.angle_beta   90.00
_cell.angle_gamma   90.00
#
_symmetry.space_group_name_H-M   'P 1'
#
loop_
_entity.id
_entity.type
_entity.pdbx_description
1 polymer ?
#
loop_
_entity_poly.entity_id
_entity_poly.type
_entity_poly.pdbx_seq_one_letter_code
_entity_poly.pdbx_strand_id
1 'polypeptide(L)'
;MNRVVIAALAGTAAVAAMAVWAASDGERSPSLTVLGAPVDAAMIELGQQVYAENCASCHGAELEGQPDWRRRLDNGRMPAPPHDADGHTWHHADGQLFTITK
;
A
#
# COMPACT_ATOMS: atom_id res chain seq x y z
N MET A 1 -7.50 45.75 28.24
CA MET A 1 -6.25 44.96 28.25
C MET A 1 -6.48 43.45 28.31
N ASN A 2 -7.33 42.92 29.21
CA ASN A 2 -7.58 41.47 29.32
C ASN A 2 -8.15 40.78 28.06
N ARG A 3 -9.08 41.40 27.33
CA ARG A 3 -9.74 40.74 26.18
C ARG A 3 -8.81 40.51 24.99
N VAL A 4 -7.83 41.41 24.80
CA VAL A 4 -6.81 41.30 23.74
C VAL A 4 -5.79 40.21 24.10
N VAL A 5 -5.39 40.12 25.37
CA VAL A 5 -4.48 39.06 25.86
C VAL A 5 -5.15 37.68 25.79
N ILE A 6 -6.43 37.57 26.17
CA ILE A 6 -7.19 36.32 26.09
C ILE A 6 -7.37 35.87 24.63
N ALA A 7 -7.68 36.79 23.72
CA ALA A 7 -7.81 36.48 22.29
C ALA A 7 -6.47 36.02 21.67
N ALA A 8 -5.35 36.65 22.06
CA ALA A 8 -4.01 36.24 21.60
C ALA A 8 -3.59 34.87 22.15
N LEU A 9 -3.91 34.56 23.39
CA LEU A 9 -3.65 33.24 24.00
C LEU A 9 -4.51 32.14 23.37
N ALA A 10 -5.79 32.42 23.09
CA ALA A 10 -6.66 31.48 22.40
C ALA A 10 -6.21 31.21 20.95
N GLY A 11 -5.76 32.23 20.23
CA GLY A 11 -5.22 32.10 18.87
C GLY A 11 -3.94 31.27 18.82
N THR A 12 -3.01 31.50 19.75
CA THR A 12 -1.75 30.73 19.83
C THR A 12 -1.99 29.27 20.21
N ALA A 13 -2.90 29.00 21.15
CA ALA A 13 -3.29 27.63 21.50
C ALA A 13 -3.95 26.88 20.33
N ALA A 14 -4.80 27.55 19.54
CA ALA A 14 -5.42 26.96 18.36
C ALA A 14 -4.38 26.62 17.28
N VAL A 15 -3.43 27.51 17.01
CA VAL A 15 -2.35 27.27 16.03
C VAL A 15 -1.44 26.12 16.49
N ALA A 16 -1.09 26.05 17.77
CA ALA A 16 -0.30 24.95 18.32
C ALA A 16 -1.05 23.61 18.22
N ALA A 17 -2.36 23.59 18.53
CA ALA A 17 -3.18 22.39 18.40
C ALA A 17 -3.29 21.91 16.93
N MET A 18 -3.43 22.84 15.98
CA MET A 18 -3.44 22.52 14.55
C MET A 18 -2.09 21.97 14.07
N ALA A 19 -0.98 22.54 14.53
CA ALA A 19 0.36 22.03 14.20
C ALA A 19 0.62 20.63 14.78
N VAL A 20 0.18 20.39 16.02
CA VAL A 20 0.27 19.05 16.65
C VAL A 20 -0.61 18.04 15.93
N TRP A 21 -1.84 18.42 15.56
CA TRP A 21 -2.76 17.55 14.82
C TRP A 21 -2.20 17.18 13.44
N ALA A 22 -1.71 18.17 12.68
CA ALA A 22 -1.07 17.97 11.39
C ALA A 22 0.22 17.12 11.48
N ALA A 23 0.96 17.22 12.58
CA ALA A 23 2.12 16.37 12.84
C ALA A 23 1.73 14.95 13.28
N SER A 24 0.54 14.76 13.88
CA SER A 24 0.08 13.47 14.40
C SER A 24 -0.56 12.55 13.36
N ASP A 25 -0.93 13.07 12.20
CA ASP A 25 -1.48 12.27 11.09
C ASP A 25 -0.43 11.38 10.40
N GLY A 26 0.87 11.57 10.68
CA GLY A 26 1.96 10.76 10.10
C GLY A 26 2.09 9.33 10.64
N GLU A 27 1.37 8.96 11.70
CA GLU A 27 1.64 7.74 12.49
C GLU A 27 0.53 6.67 12.42
N ARG A 28 -0.46 6.78 11.51
CA ARG A 28 -1.55 5.78 11.40
C ARG A 28 -1.83 5.31 9.98
N SER A 29 -0.78 4.99 9.23
CA SER A 29 -0.91 3.92 8.24
C SER A 29 -1.02 2.62 9.02
N PRO A 30 -2.02 1.74 8.77
CA PRO A 30 -1.99 0.41 9.36
C PRO A 30 -0.63 -0.21 9.01
N SER A 31 0.14 -0.60 10.01
CA SER A 31 1.41 -1.28 9.78
C SER A 31 1.09 -2.54 8.99
N LEU A 32 1.39 -2.54 7.68
CA LEU A 32 1.26 -3.74 6.87
C LEU A 32 2.12 -4.81 7.54
N THR A 33 1.51 -5.93 7.91
CA THR A 33 2.24 -7.07 8.42
C THR A 33 2.22 -8.17 7.39
N VAL A 34 3.38 -8.72 7.07
CA VAL A 34 3.52 -9.91 6.22
C VAL A 34 4.16 -11.00 7.05
N LEU A 35 3.50 -12.17 7.15
CA LEU A 35 3.93 -13.30 7.98
C LEU A 35 4.12 -12.94 9.46
N GLY A 36 3.34 -11.98 9.96
CA GLY A 36 3.41 -11.50 11.34
C GLY A 36 4.57 -10.54 11.64
N ALA A 37 5.34 -10.12 10.63
CA ALA A 37 6.38 -9.10 10.76
C ALA A 37 5.91 -7.77 10.14
N PRO A 38 6.24 -6.62 10.75
CA PRO A 38 5.93 -5.32 10.15
C PRO A 38 6.73 -5.12 8.86
N VAL A 39 6.09 -4.53 7.86
CA VAL A 39 6.72 -4.10 6.60
C VAL A 39 7.04 -2.61 6.70
N ASP A 40 8.28 -2.26 6.40
CA ASP A 40 8.75 -0.88 6.36
C ASP A 40 8.90 -0.37 4.91
N ALA A 41 9.21 0.92 4.76
CA ALA A 41 9.35 1.54 3.45
C ALA A 41 10.47 0.92 2.60
N ALA A 42 11.58 0.48 3.22
CA ALA A 42 12.70 -0.13 2.52
C ALA A 42 12.32 -1.51 1.96
N MET A 43 11.52 -2.28 2.70
CA MET A 43 10.95 -3.55 2.22
C MET A 43 10.00 -3.34 1.03
N ILE A 44 9.20 -2.27 1.04
CA ILE A 44 8.32 -1.93 -0.10
C ILE A 44 9.16 -1.57 -1.33
N GLU A 45 10.19 -0.73 -1.17
CA GLU A 45 11.09 -0.34 -2.27
C GLU A 45 11.81 -1.56 -2.87
N LEU A 46 12.30 -2.48 -2.02
CA LEU A 46 12.88 -3.73 -2.48
C LEU A 46 11.85 -4.60 -3.21
N GLY A 47 10.62 -4.69 -2.69
CA GLY A 47 9.54 -5.45 -3.31
C GLY A 47 9.20 -4.94 -4.71
N GLN A 48 9.22 -3.62 -4.94
CA GLN A 48 9.02 -3.03 -6.26
C GLN A 48 10.12 -3.43 -7.25
N GLN A 49 11.39 -3.43 -6.83
CA GLN A 49 12.51 -3.87 -7.67
C GLN A 49 12.38 -5.35 -8.04
N VAL A 50 12.11 -6.20 -7.05
CA VAL A 50 11.89 -7.64 -7.28
C VAL A 50 10.72 -7.88 -8.23
N TYR A 51 9.61 -7.14 -8.08
CA TYR A 51 8.46 -7.25 -8.95
C TYR A 51 8.80 -6.86 -10.40
N ALA A 52 9.49 -5.73 -10.61
CA ALA A 52 9.88 -5.27 -11.93
C ALA A 52 10.79 -6.28 -12.66
N GLU A 53 11.72 -6.88 -11.93
CA GLU A 53 12.67 -7.85 -12.48
C GLU A 53 12.04 -9.21 -12.81
N ASN A 54 11.10 -9.69 -11.98
CA ASN A 54 10.67 -11.09 -12.00
C ASN A 54 9.20 -11.29 -12.41
N CYS A 55 8.33 -10.31 -12.19
CA CYS A 55 6.88 -10.49 -12.29
C CYS A 55 6.26 -9.68 -13.44
N ALA A 56 6.76 -8.46 -13.65
CA ALA A 56 6.17 -7.48 -14.58
C ALA A 56 6.12 -7.97 -16.04
N SER A 57 7.02 -8.86 -16.45
CA SER A 57 7.04 -9.44 -17.80
C SER A 57 5.74 -10.17 -18.17
N CYS A 58 5.02 -10.70 -17.17
CA CYS A 58 3.75 -11.40 -17.37
C CYS A 58 2.57 -10.63 -16.78
N HIS A 59 2.76 -10.04 -15.59
CA HIS A 59 1.70 -9.39 -14.82
C HIS A 59 1.57 -7.88 -15.05
N GLY A 60 2.38 -7.31 -15.96
CA GLY A 60 2.35 -5.88 -16.27
C GLY A 60 3.16 -5.04 -15.27
N ALA A 61 3.67 -3.90 -15.74
CA ALA A 61 4.51 -3.01 -14.94
C ALA A 61 3.70 -2.24 -13.89
N GLU A 62 2.41 -2.01 -14.17
CA GLU A 62 1.44 -1.32 -13.33
C GLU A 62 0.49 -2.31 -12.63
N LEU A 63 0.87 -3.60 -12.56
CA LEU A 63 0.11 -4.70 -11.94
C LEU A 63 -1.17 -5.12 -12.70
N GLU A 64 -1.34 -4.67 -13.94
CA GLU A 64 -2.58 -4.75 -14.72
C GLU A 64 -2.92 -6.15 -15.28
N GLY A 65 -1.94 -7.07 -15.26
CA GLY A 65 -2.09 -8.40 -15.83
C GLY A 65 -2.28 -8.40 -17.35
N GLN A 66 -2.74 -9.53 -17.87
CA GLN A 66 -3.06 -9.66 -19.30
C GLN A 66 -4.53 -9.31 -19.57
N PRO A 67 -4.86 -8.82 -20.77
CA PRO A 67 -6.25 -8.64 -21.19
C PRO A 67 -7.05 -9.94 -21.08
N ASP A 68 -8.34 -9.82 -20.78
CA ASP A 68 -9.26 -10.95 -20.65
C ASP A 68 -8.76 -12.09 -19.73
N TRP A 69 -7.99 -11.77 -18.67
CA TRP A 69 -7.33 -12.76 -17.82
C TRP A 69 -8.24 -13.80 -17.16
N ARG A 70 -9.54 -13.53 -17.10
CA ARG A 70 -10.55 -14.48 -16.60
C ARG A 70 -10.98 -15.52 -17.64
N ARG A 71 -10.59 -15.37 -18.91
CA ARG A 71 -10.89 -16.30 -20.01
C ARG A 71 -9.65 -17.11 -20.36
N ARG A 72 -9.82 -18.42 -20.54
CA ARG A 72 -8.75 -19.29 -21.04
C ARG A 72 -8.36 -18.90 -22.46
N LEU A 73 -7.06 -18.96 -22.73
CA LEU A 73 -6.49 -18.88 -24.07
C LEU A 73 -6.84 -20.14 -24.87
N ASP A 74 -6.65 -20.09 -26.19
CA ASP A 74 -6.90 -21.24 -27.09
C ASP A 74 -6.03 -22.45 -26.76
N ASN A 75 -4.88 -22.23 -26.11
CA ASN A 75 -4.00 -23.30 -25.59
C ASN A 75 -4.47 -23.88 -24.24
N GLY A 76 -5.62 -23.45 -23.72
CA GLY A 76 -6.22 -23.89 -22.47
C GLY A 76 -5.63 -23.27 -21.19
N ARG A 77 -4.54 -22.51 -21.27
CA ARG A 77 -3.93 -21.82 -20.12
C ARG A 77 -4.74 -20.57 -19.73
N MET A 78 -4.61 -20.19 -18.46
CA MET A 78 -5.09 -18.88 -17.99
C MET A 78 -4.02 -17.83 -18.31
N PRO A 79 -4.42 -16.63 -18.80
CA PRO A 79 -3.54 -15.48 -18.86
C PRO A 79 -3.08 -15.07 -17.44
N ALA A 80 -2.04 -14.24 -17.37
CA ALA A 80 -1.57 -13.73 -16.09
C ALA A 80 -2.63 -12.79 -15.47
N PRO A 81 -3.13 -13.06 -14.25
CA PRO A 81 -4.08 -12.16 -13.59
C PRO A 81 -3.39 -10.86 -13.14
N PRO A 82 -4.14 -9.76 -12.96
CA PRO A 82 -3.63 -8.56 -12.33
C PRO A 82 -3.28 -8.81 -10.85
N HIS A 83 -2.32 -8.02 -10.38
CA HIS A 83 -1.93 -7.92 -8.97
C HIS A 83 -2.38 -6.61 -8.32
N ASP A 84 -3.16 -5.79 -9.04
CA ASP A 84 -3.88 -4.64 -8.51
C ASP A 84 -5.20 -5.04 -7.80
N ALA A 85 -6.05 -4.04 -7.55
CA ALA A 85 -7.34 -4.19 -6.89
C ALA A 85 -8.36 -5.03 -7.69
N ASP A 86 -8.23 -5.14 -9.02
CA ASP A 86 -9.12 -5.93 -9.87
C ASP A 86 -8.79 -7.43 -9.82
N GLY A 87 -7.58 -7.77 -9.35
CA GLY A 87 -7.12 -9.13 -9.12
C GLY A 87 -7.73 -9.77 -7.87
N HIS A 88 -7.23 -10.97 -7.53
CA HIS A 88 -7.67 -11.70 -6.33
C HIS A 88 -6.51 -12.21 -5.47
N THR A 89 -5.28 -11.89 -5.83
CA THR A 89 -4.09 -12.47 -5.19
C THR A 89 -4.02 -12.03 -3.72
N TRP A 90 -4.34 -10.77 -3.42
CA TRP A 90 -4.36 -10.20 -2.08
C TRP A 90 -5.40 -10.82 -1.12
N HIS A 91 -6.34 -11.63 -1.60
CA HIS A 91 -7.28 -12.36 -0.75
C HIS A 91 -6.67 -13.60 -0.08
N HIS A 92 -5.50 -14.05 -0.53
CA HIS A 92 -4.83 -15.21 0.05
C HIS A 92 -4.05 -14.84 1.29
N ALA A 93 -3.93 -15.76 2.24
CA ALA A 93 -3.09 -15.55 3.43
C ALA A 93 -1.60 -15.41 3.04
N ASP A 94 -0.83 -14.60 3.78
CA ASP A 94 0.59 -14.34 3.51
C ASP A 94 1.43 -15.61 3.31
N GLY A 95 1.20 -16.64 4.13
CA GLY A 95 1.91 -17.93 4.02
C GLY A 95 1.65 -18.63 2.69
N GLN A 96 0.43 -18.51 2.17
CA GLN A 96 0.08 -19.03 0.85
C GLN A 96 0.74 -18.20 -0.26
N LEU A 97 0.75 -16.87 -0.13
CA LEU A 97 1.44 -15.97 -1.08
C LEU A 97 2.94 -16.28 -1.18
N PHE A 98 3.58 -16.57 -0.05
CA PHE A 98 4.99 -16.97 -0.04
C PHE A 98 5.20 -18.34 -0.69
N THR A 99 4.28 -19.29 -0.48
CA THR A 99 4.38 -20.64 -1.06
C THR A 99 4.22 -20.66 -2.58
N ILE A 100 3.39 -19.78 -3.15
CA ILE A 100 3.20 -19.71 -4.61
C ILE A 100 4.31 -18.96 -5.34
N THR A 101 5.19 -18.26 -4.62
CA THR A 101 6.27 -17.43 -5.20
C THR A 101 7.67 -18.02 -4.99
N LYS A 102 7.81 -19.14 -4.28
CA LYS A 102 9.09 -19.81 -4.01
C LYS A 102 9.09 -21.31 -4.32
#